data_AF-A0A926C214-F1
#
_entry.id   AF-A0A926C214-F1
#
_cell.length_a   1.000
_cell.length_b   1.000
_cell.length_c   1.000
_cell.angle_alpha   90.00
_cell.angle_beta   90.00
_cell.angle_gamma   90.00
#
_symmetry.space_group_name_H-M   'P 1'
#
loop_
_entity.id
_entity.type
_entity.pdbx_description
1 polymer ?
#
loop_
_entity_poly.entity_id
_entity_poly.type
_entity_poly.pdbx_seq_one_letter_code
_entity_poly.pdbx_strand_id
1 'polypeptide(L)'
;MNNRWLSMALLLLASCAPDNATMLQPTPTATTATVQVTNGYGSGTATVGDSVYVWSNPPAPGTVFDKWTGDVAGLKYPNEWKTKAVVTATGLTLTATYKTSVTVALVSETINGSSVYYYVPAGYKGVILPFHGAGGNASGWLDTNVENENFVRYAVANGYAVVITESRDRVNKRWNNAPTNNPDINAINAILANLKQRNIVPNLANLFGVGMSQGSGFCSLITALNGYKAGALYCVPGISAVFDQSTVPILWNIARNDVTEEPTRLADSYANYKKLIGRGIRAEFYVNEPAPIYPERFTFITGVDVATSNQIYTDLKKGNQLDAKDFFRTNPRQSEAWKAVLSGSIAGNKALISHIEDQLYVGYAEHKFYRDANARTISFFNKSL
;
A
#
# COMPACT_ATOMS: atom_id res chain seq x y z
N MET A 1 80.08 -45.40 -12.77
CA MET A 1 80.57 -46.58 -12.04
C MET A 1 79.90 -46.60 -10.68
N ASN A 2 79.34 -47.76 -10.32
CA ASN A 2 79.19 -48.33 -8.97
C ASN A 2 78.49 -47.47 -7.90
N ASN A 3 77.22 -47.72 -7.55
CA ASN A 3 76.77 -48.76 -6.61
C ASN A 3 77.76 -49.02 -5.47
N ARG A 4 77.35 -48.80 -4.20
CA ARG A 4 77.09 -49.89 -3.23
C ARG A 4 76.63 -49.36 -1.84
N TRP A 5 75.47 -49.88 -1.38
CA TRP A 5 75.12 -50.44 -0.04
C TRP A 5 75.52 -49.69 1.24
N LEU A 6 74.86 -49.77 2.40
CA LEU A 6 73.58 -50.25 2.93
C LEU A 6 73.75 -49.99 4.44
N SER A 7 72.75 -49.47 5.15
CA SER A 7 72.52 -49.81 6.56
C SER A 7 71.21 -49.22 7.05
N MET A 8 70.37 -50.13 7.52
CA MET A 8 69.02 -49.98 8.01
C MET A 8 69.04 -50.45 9.47
N ALA A 9 68.54 -49.62 10.39
CA ALA A 9 68.06 -49.92 11.75
C ALA A 9 67.97 -48.56 12.49
N LEU A 10 66.98 -48.20 13.30
CA LEU A 10 65.91 -48.92 13.98
C LEU A 10 64.85 -47.87 14.39
N LEU A 11 63.58 -48.25 14.37
CA LEU A 11 62.43 -47.46 14.84
C LEU A 11 62.63 -46.95 16.29
N LEU A 12 62.37 -45.66 16.50
CA LEU A 12 61.73 -45.18 17.73
C LEU A 12 60.44 -44.44 17.34
N LEU A 13 59.32 -44.98 17.81
CA LEU A 13 58.00 -44.39 17.73
C LEU A 13 57.93 -43.19 18.68
N ALA A 14 57.76 -41.99 18.13
CA ALA A 14 57.24 -40.83 18.85
C ALA A 14 56.07 -40.27 18.03
N SER A 15 54.94 -40.11 18.71
CA SER A 15 53.62 -39.76 18.20
C SER A 15 53.61 -38.50 17.32
N CYS A 16 53.19 -38.63 16.07
CA CYS A 16 52.78 -37.50 15.24
C CYS A 16 51.41 -36.99 15.72
N ALA A 17 51.35 -35.80 16.30
CA ALA A 17 50.12 -35.01 16.26
C ALA A 17 49.96 -34.51 14.81
N PRO A 18 48.79 -34.70 14.15
CA PRO A 18 48.55 -34.03 12.89
C PRO A 18 48.30 -32.55 13.18
N ASP A 19 49.19 -31.69 12.70
CA ASP A 19 48.94 -30.26 12.48
C ASP A 19 47.81 -30.13 11.45
N ASN A 20 46.57 -30.26 11.93
CA ASN A 20 45.37 -29.78 11.24
C ASN A 20 44.91 -28.50 11.93
N ALA A 21 45.77 -27.48 11.91
CA ALA A 21 45.32 -26.11 12.07
C ALA A 21 44.58 -25.73 10.79
N THR A 22 43.30 -26.10 10.71
CA THR A 22 42.34 -25.39 9.87
C THR A 22 42.41 -23.92 10.25
N MET A 23 43.06 -23.12 9.40
CA MET A 23 42.93 -21.68 9.44
C MET A 23 41.45 -21.37 9.27
N LEU A 24 40.72 -21.22 10.39
CA LEU A 24 39.41 -20.60 10.41
C LEU A 24 39.62 -19.19 9.91
N GLN A 25 39.46 -19.00 8.59
CA GLN A 25 39.43 -17.69 8.00
C GLN A 25 38.29 -16.94 8.70
N PRO A 26 38.56 -15.83 9.42
CA PRO A 26 37.49 -15.10 10.10
C PRO A 26 36.46 -14.74 9.04
N THR A 27 35.21 -15.14 9.27
CA THR A 27 34.09 -14.70 8.44
C THR A 27 34.17 -13.19 8.32
N PRO A 28 34.15 -12.60 7.10
CA PRO A 28 34.24 -11.15 6.96
C PRO A 28 33.21 -10.51 7.89
N THR A 29 33.66 -9.71 8.84
CA THR A 29 32.74 -8.98 9.72
C THR A 29 31.89 -8.11 8.82
N ALA A 30 30.59 -8.35 8.81
CA ALA A 30 29.66 -7.60 7.99
C ALA A 30 29.80 -6.11 8.35
N THR A 31 30.26 -5.30 7.38
CA THR A 31 30.41 -3.86 7.58
C THR A 31 29.05 -3.26 7.83
N THR A 32 28.88 -2.55 8.95
CA THR A 32 27.65 -1.85 9.28
C THR A 32 27.81 -0.34 9.07
N ALA A 33 26.70 0.33 8.79
CA ALA A 33 26.61 1.77 8.70
C ALA A 33 25.33 2.28 9.37
N THR A 34 25.33 3.56 9.73
CA THR A 34 24.21 4.20 10.41
C THR A 34 23.15 4.66 9.41
N VAL A 35 21.89 4.40 9.75
CA VAL A 35 20.70 4.93 9.08
C VAL A 35 20.08 5.98 10.00
N GLN A 36 19.93 7.20 9.51
CA GLN A 36 19.31 8.32 10.20
C GLN A 36 18.07 8.76 9.44
N VAL A 37 16.91 8.63 10.06
CA VAL A 37 15.62 9.06 9.54
C VAL A 37 15.08 10.19 10.40
N THR A 38 14.92 11.37 9.80
CA THR A 38 14.30 12.54 10.43
C THR A 38 12.85 12.66 10.00
N ASN A 39 11.96 13.01 10.94
CA ASN A 39 10.50 13.01 10.77
C ASN A 39 9.94 11.65 10.30
N GLY A 40 10.56 10.57 10.73
CA GLY A 40 10.19 9.23 10.35
C GLY A 40 10.82 8.17 11.23
N TYR A 41 10.61 6.93 10.82
CA TYR A 41 11.05 5.71 11.49
C TYR A 41 11.95 4.88 10.56
N GLY A 42 12.77 4.01 11.15
CA GLY A 42 13.76 3.18 10.45
C GLY A 42 15.22 3.56 10.71
N SER A 43 15.48 4.50 11.63
CA SER A 43 16.82 4.82 12.11
C SER A 43 17.46 3.64 12.86
N GLY A 44 18.77 3.51 12.78
CA GLY A 44 19.50 2.45 13.48
C GLY A 44 20.84 2.14 12.83
N THR A 45 21.36 0.94 13.10
CA THR A 45 22.56 0.40 12.45
C THR A 45 22.14 -0.77 11.57
N ALA A 46 22.64 -0.81 10.34
CA ALA A 46 22.33 -1.86 9.38
C ALA A 46 23.58 -2.25 8.58
N THR A 47 23.59 -3.46 8.05
CA THR A 47 24.68 -3.94 7.19
C THR A 47 24.71 -3.16 5.88
N VAL A 48 25.89 -2.78 5.42
CA VAL A 48 26.08 -2.14 4.12
C VAL A 48 25.64 -3.10 3.01
N GLY A 49 24.86 -2.58 2.06
CA GLY A 49 24.25 -3.34 0.97
C GLY A 49 22.87 -3.92 1.28
N ASP A 50 22.49 -4.03 2.55
CA ASP A 50 21.13 -4.46 2.91
C ASP A 50 20.10 -3.39 2.56
N SER A 51 18.85 -3.84 2.36
CA SER A 51 17.70 -2.94 2.24
C SER A 51 16.96 -2.81 3.56
N VAL A 52 16.79 -1.59 4.04
CA VAL A 52 15.97 -1.27 5.22
C VAL A 52 14.65 -0.65 4.81
N TYR A 53 13.62 -0.80 5.63
CA TYR A 53 12.38 -0.05 5.47
C TYR A 53 12.48 1.28 6.20
N VAL A 54 11.96 2.33 5.58
CA VAL A 54 11.81 3.65 6.18
C VAL A 54 10.38 4.13 6.02
N TRP A 55 9.87 4.82 7.03
CA TRP A 55 8.49 5.32 7.09
C TRP A 55 8.47 6.76 7.53
N SER A 56 7.60 7.58 6.97
CA SER A 56 7.36 8.92 7.49
C SER A 56 6.55 8.86 8.80
N ASN A 57 6.67 9.88 9.63
CA ASN A 57 5.70 10.12 10.70
C ASN A 57 4.30 10.33 10.12
N PRO A 58 3.23 10.13 10.93
CA PRO A 58 1.91 10.59 10.57
C PRO A 58 1.92 12.07 10.21
N PRO A 59 1.29 12.47 9.07
CA PRO A 59 1.20 13.88 8.72
C PRO A 59 0.34 14.62 9.75
N ALA A 60 0.80 15.81 10.15
CA ALA A 60 0.01 16.70 10.98
C ALA A 60 -1.32 17.10 10.29
N PRO A 61 -2.36 17.51 11.04
CA PRO A 61 -3.57 18.07 10.46
C PRO A 61 -3.26 19.17 9.43
N GLY A 62 -3.93 19.15 8.28
CA GLY A 62 -3.65 20.11 7.19
C GLY A 62 -2.36 19.84 6.41
N THR A 63 -1.75 18.66 6.54
CA THR A 63 -0.62 18.25 5.69
C THR A 63 -0.80 16.84 5.13
N VAL A 64 -0.01 16.54 4.10
CA VAL A 64 0.20 15.19 3.57
C VAL A 64 1.70 14.98 3.33
N PHE A 65 2.14 13.72 3.31
CA PHE A 65 3.49 13.39 2.89
C PHE A 65 3.79 13.94 1.49
N ASP A 66 4.96 14.54 1.29
CA ASP A 66 5.40 15.04 -0.01
C ASP A 66 6.43 14.11 -0.64
N LYS A 67 7.63 14.05 -0.04
CA LYS A 67 8.77 13.26 -0.51
C LYS A 67 9.81 13.05 0.58
N TRP A 68 10.77 12.18 0.29
CA TRP A 68 12.02 12.09 1.03
C TRP A 68 13.06 13.08 0.50
N THR A 69 13.97 13.54 1.37
CA THR A 69 15.16 14.35 1.03
C THR A 69 16.40 13.79 1.72
N GLY A 70 17.60 14.20 1.29
CA GLY A 70 18.88 13.60 1.71
C GLY A 70 19.34 12.52 0.73
N ASP A 71 19.73 11.35 1.24
CA ASP A 71 20.30 10.23 0.46
C ASP A 71 19.23 9.42 -0.30
N VAL A 72 18.49 10.10 -1.17
CA VAL A 72 17.30 9.54 -1.83
C VAL A 72 17.60 8.63 -3.04
N ALA A 73 18.84 8.62 -3.53
CA ALA A 73 19.23 7.85 -4.72
C ALA A 73 19.04 6.34 -4.55
N GLY A 74 19.14 5.83 -3.32
CA GLY A 74 18.93 4.43 -2.98
C GLY A 74 17.49 4.05 -2.64
N LEU A 75 16.52 4.97 -2.77
CA LEU A 75 15.13 4.70 -2.45
C LEU A 75 14.41 4.00 -3.60
N LYS A 76 13.72 2.90 -3.29
CA LYS A 76 12.89 2.20 -4.29
C LYS A 76 11.71 3.06 -4.77
N TYR A 77 11.07 3.78 -3.85
CA TYR A 77 9.93 4.66 -4.09
C TYR A 77 10.09 5.96 -3.30
N PRO A 78 10.77 7.00 -3.83
CA PRO A 78 11.10 8.22 -3.08
C PRO A 78 9.91 9.14 -2.79
N ASN A 79 8.77 8.92 -3.48
CA ASN A 79 7.55 9.71 -3.30
C ASN A 79 6.49 8.99 -2.47
N GLU A 80 6.77 7.77 -1.98
CA GLU A 80 5.84 7.06 -1.10
C GLU A 80 6.27 7.23 0.36
N TRP A 81 5.29 7.38 1.25
CA TRP A 81 5.48 7.59 2.68
C TRP A 81 6.24 6.43 3.36
N LYS A 82 6.10 5.21 2.79
CA LYS A 82 6.81 3.99 3.16
C LYS A 82 7.64 3.55 1.96
N THR A 83 8.93 3.28 2.17
CA THR A 83 9.80 2.81 1.10
C THR A 83 10.95 1.94 1.62
N LYS A 84 11.73 1.38 0.70
CA LYS A 84 12.98 0.68 1.01
C LYS A 84 14.16 1.53 0.60
N ALA A 85 15.21 1.52 1.41
CA ALA A 85 16.48 2.20 1.16
C ALA A 85 17.63 1.19 1.20
N VAL A 86 18.53 1.23 0.22
CA VAL A 86 19.77 0.43 0.24
C VAL A 86 20.83 1.15 1.08
N VAL A 87 21.35 0.48 2.11
CA VAL A 87 22.35 1.04 3.02
C VAL A 87 23.69 1.15 2.31
N THR A 88 24.27 2.34 2.27
CA THR A 88 25.58 2.59 1.65
C THR A 88 26.71 2.51 2.68
N ALA A 89 27.97 2.43 2.22
CA ALA A 89 29.14 2.41 3.10
C ALA A 89 29.27 3.69 3.94
N THR A 90 28.75 4.82 3.46
CA THR A 90 28.73 6.10 4.19
C THR A 90 27.52 6.25 5.12
N GLY A 91 26.62 5.26 5.16
CA GLY A 91 25.34 5.34 5.87
C GLY A 91 24.22 5.90 5.00
N LEU A 92 23.11 6.28 5.65
CA LEU A 92 21.96 6.92 5.03
C LEU A 92 21.44 8.04 5.94
N THR A 93 21.20 9.22 5.37
CA THR A 93 20.49 10.32 6.01
C THR A 93 19.27 10.68 5.18
N LEU A 94 18.09 10.44 5.73
CA LEU A 94 16.80 10.66 5.08
C LEU A 94 15.93 11.56 5.94
N THR A 95 15.24 12.51 5.31
CA THR A 95 14.24 13.36 5.98
C THR A 95 12.92 13.29 5.25
N ALA A 96 11.86 12.89 5.95
CA ALA A 96 10.50 12.97 5.43
C ALA A 96 10.05 14.44 5.41
N THR A 97 9.49 14.86 4.28
CA THR A 97 8.93 16.20 4.10
C THR A 97 7.43 16.12 3.84
N TYR A 98 6.74 17.18 4.22
CA TYR A 98 5.28 17.28 4.14
C TYR A 98 4.92 18.56 3.40
N LYS A 99 3.85 18.48 2.61
CA LYS A 99 3.27 19.64 1.94
C LYS A 99 1.94 20.01 2.57
N THR A 100 1.65 21.31 2.54
CA THR A 100 0.37 21.84 2.98
C THR A 100 -0.76 21.22 2.16
N SER A 101 -1.80 20.81 2.86
CA SER A 101 -3.09 20.44 2.32
C SER A 101 -4.14 21.32 2.99
N VAL A 102 -5.20 21.62 2.27
CA VAL A 102 -6.41 22.15 2.91
C VAL A 102 -7.00 21.09 3.84
N THR A 103 -7.61 21.52 4.93
CA THR A 103 -8.49 20.65 5.71
C THR A 103 -9.64 20.24 4.82
N VAL A 104 -9.75 18.94 4.53
CA VAL A 104 -10.76 18.40 3.62
C VAL A 104 -12.09 18.30 4.37
N ALA A 105 -12.86 19.39 4.34
CA ALA A 105 -14.22 19.43 4.87
C ALA A 105 -15.19 18.99 3.78
N LEU A 106 -15.46 17.68 3.69
CA LEU A 106 -16.38 17.13 2.71
C LEU A 106 -17.80 17.64 2.97
N VAL A 107 -18.43 18.16 1.92
CA VAL A 107 -19.87 18.45 1.93
C VAL A 107 -20.60 17.13 1.82
N SER A 108 -21.56 16.88 2.71
CA SER A 108 -22.42 15.70 2.73
C SER A 108 -23.84 16.09 2.35
N GLU A 109 -24.41 15.45 1.33
CA GLU A 109 -25.81 15.63 0.96
C GLU A 109 -26.38 14.39 0.26
N THR A 110 -27.70 14.36 0.09
CA THR A 110 -28.39 13.30 -0.67
C THR A 110 -28.72 13.81 -2.06
N ILE A 111 -28.20 13.14 -3.09
CA ILE A 111 -28.50 13.46 -4.50
C ILE A 111 -29.13 12.23 -5.14
N ASN A 112 -30.37 12.38 -5.63
CA ASN A 112 -31.15 11.29 -6.26
C ASN A 112 -31.21 10.01 -5.41
N GLY A 113 -31.36 10.19 -4.09
CA GLY A 113 -31.47 9.09 -3.13
C GLY A 113 -30.16 8.37 -2.80
N SER A 114 -29.00 8.93 -3.20
CA SER A 114 -27.68 8.38 -2.84
C SER A 114 -26.97 9.33 -1.88
N SER A 115 -26.24 8.79 -0.90
CA SER A 115 -25.36 9.61 -0.05
C SER A 115 -24.16 10.06 -0.87
N VAL A 116 -23.96 11.37 -1.00
CA VAL A 116 -22.86 11.96 -1.78
C VAL A 116 -22.00 12.82 -0.86
N TYR A 117 -20.70 12.59 -0.93
CA TYR A 117 -19.69 13.40 -0.26
C TYR A 117 -18.76 13.99 -1.31
N TYR A 118 -18.50 15.29 -1.25
CA TYR A 118 -17.57 15.91 -2.20
C TYR A 118 -16.75 17.03 -1.59
N TYR A 119 -15.57 17.23 -2.17
CA TYR A 119 -14.72 18.38 -1.93
C TYR A 119 -14.12 18.82 -3.25
N VAL A 120 -14.21 20.12 -3.54
CA VAL A 120 -13.80 20.71 -4.83
C VAL A 120 -12.81 21.84 -4.54
N PRO A 121 -11.49 21.59 -4.62
CA PRO A 121 -10.52 22.66 -4.45
C PRO A 121 -10.64 23.67 -5.60
N ALA A 122 -10.33 24.94 -5.31
CA ALA A 122 -10.26 25.97 -6.35
C ALA A 122 -9.23 25.56 -7.42
N GLY A 123 -9.62 25.65 -8.70
CA GLY A 123 -8.75 25.29 -9.81
C GLY A 123 -8.43 23.78 -9.91
N TYR A 124 -9.28 22.90 -9.36
CA TYR A 124 -9.09 21.45 -9.49
C TYR A 124 -8.85 21.04 -10.94
N LYS A 125 -7.91 20.12 -11.15
CA LYS A 125 -7.49 19.68 -12.49
C LYS A 125 -8.25 18.45 -12.99
N GLY A 126 -8.99 17.78 -12.12
CA GLY A 126 -9.85 16.64 -12.42
C GLY A 126 -10.63 16.16 -11.20
N VAL A 127 -11.57 15.25 -11.42
CA VAL A 127 -12.44 14.67 -10.39
C VAL A 127 -12.11 13.20 -10.25
N ILE A 128 -11.80 12.76 -9.03
CA ILE A 128 -11.63 11.35 -8.69
C ILE A 128 -12.92 10.84 -8.06
N LEU A 129 -13.42 9.71 -8.55
CA LEU A 129 -14.54 8.97 -7.99
C LEU A 129 -14.04 7.68 -7.33
N PRO A 130 -14.04 7.60 -6.00
CA PRO A 130 -13.74 6.37 -5.27
C PRO A 130 -14.95 5.42 -5.21
N PHE A 131 -14.71 4.12 -5.43
CA PHE A 131 -15.72 3.07 -5.43
C PHE A 131 -15.43 2.02 -4.36
N HIS A 132 -16.31 1.92 -3.36
CA HIS A 132 -16.15 1.02 -2.22
C HIS A 132 -16.20 -0.47 -2.60
N GLY A 133 -15.62 -1.35 -1.77
CA GLY A 133 -15.73 -2.80 -1.92
C GLY A 133 -17.10 -3.36 -1.55
N ALA A 134 -17.29 -4.66 -1.74
CA ALA A 134 -18.55 -5.34 -1.39
C ALA A 134 -18.84 -5.21 0.12
N GLY A 135 -20.11 -4.96 0.48
CA GLY A 135 -20.51 -4.72 1.87
C GLY A 135 -20.25 -3.29 2.35
N GLY A 136 -19.53 -2.48 1.57
CA GLY A 136 -19.14 -1.12 1.91
C GLY A 136 -20.20 -0.04 1.63
N ASN A 137 -19.80 1.21 1.80
CA ASN A 137 -20.60 2.39 1.55
C ASN A 137 -19.69 3.59 1.25
N ALA A 138 -20.30 4.73 0.94
CA ALA A 138 -19.58 5.99 0.69
C ALA A 138 -18.75 6.44 1.90
N SER A 139 -19.28 6.28 3.13
CA SER A 139 -18.58 6.73 4.35
C SER A 139 -17.28 5.97 4.64
N GLY A 140 -17.08 4.81 4.00
CA GLY A 140 -15.83 4.05 4.00
C GLY A 140 -14.63 4.79 3.39
N TRP A 141 -14.85 5.90 2.68
CA TRP A 141 -13.78 6.78 2.16
C TRP A 141 -13.53 8.02 3.01
N LEU A 142 -14.25 8.14 4.12
CA LEU A 142 -14.11 9.22 5.11
C LEU A 142 -13.21 8.76 6.26
N ASP A 143 -13.41 9.32 7.45
CA ASP A 143 -12.67 9.04 8.69
C ASP A 143 -12.82 7.60 9.25
N THR A 144 -13.71 6.79 8.67
CA THR A 144 -13.90 5.39 9.11
C THR A 144 -12.79 4.45 8.64
N ASN A 145 -11.98 4.84 7.65
CA ASN A 145 -10.86 4.03 7.16
C ASN A 145 -9.61 4.88 6.88
N VAL A 146 -8.60 4.74 7.72
CA VAL A 146 -7.35 5.52 7.67
C VAL A 146 -6.68 5.52 6.30
N GLU A 147 -6.67 4.38 5.61
CA GLU A 147 -6.00 4.28 4.30
C GLU A 147 -6.78 5.02 3.22
N ASN A 148 -8.10 4.87 3.22
CA ASN A 148 -8.98 5.52 2.26
C ASN A 148 -9.04 7.02 2.49
N GLU A 149 -9.20 7.45 3.74
CA GLU A 149 -9.18 8.86 4.15
C GLU A 149 -7.87 9.52 3.70
N ASN A 150 -6.74 8.84 3.94
CA ASN A 150 -5.44 9.33 3.54
C ASN A 150 -5.36 9.52 2.03
N PHE A 151 -5.87 8.59 1.22
CA PHE A 151 -5.94 8.76 -0.23
C PHE A 151 -6.80 9.96 -0.63
N VAL A 152 -7.97 10.16 -0.03
CA VAL A 152 -8.84 11.31 -0.31
C VAL A 152 -8.10 12.62 -0.02
N ARG A 153 -7.46 12.74 1.14
CA ARG A 153 -6.65 13.92 1.51
C ARG A 153 -5.48 14.11 0.55
N TYR A 154 -4.79 13.03 0.19
CA TYR A 154 -3.67 13.07 -0.73
C TYR A 154 -4.10 13.50 -2.13
N ALA A 155 -5.25 13.04 -2.63
CA ALA A 155 -5.82 13.47 -3.90
C ALA A 155 -6.12 14.97 -3.91
N VAL A 156 -6.79 15.48 -2.88
CA VAL A 156 -7.11 16.90 -2.74
C VAL A 156 -5.85 17.76 -2.67
N ALA A 157 -4.86 17.35 -1.86
CA ALA A 157 -3.57 18.02 -1.76
C ALA A 157 -2.79 18.07 -3.09
N ASN A 158 -3.14 17.19 -4.05
CA ASN A 158 -2.56 17.15 -5.39
C ASN A 158 -3.47 17.80 -6.45
N GLY A 159 -4.49 18.57 -6.04
CA GLY A 159 -5.32 19.39 -6.91
C GLY A 159 -6.49 18.67 -7.56
N TYR A 160 -6.91 17.52 -7.02
CA TYR A 160 -8.10 16.83 -7.50
C TYR A 160 -9.33 17.17 -6.65
N ALA A 161 -10.47 17.33 -7.30
CA ALA A 161 -11.76 17.21 -6.64
C ALA A 161 -12.05 15.74 -6.37
N VAL A 162 -12.84 15.47 -5.33
CA VAL A 162 -13.32 14.12 -5.01
C VAL A 162 -14.84 14.13 -4.95
N VAL A 163 -15.46 13.12 -5.56
CA VAL A 163 -16.90 12.87 -5.46
C VAL A 163 -17.07 11.41 -5.07
N ILE A 164 -17.54 11.17 -3.85
CA ILE A 164 -17.69 9.86 -3.24
C ILE A 164 -19.19 9.57 -3.13
N THR A 165 -19.58 8.38 -3.57
CA THR A 165 -20.96 7.90 -3.47
C THR A 165 -20.95 6.39 -3.24
N GLU A 166 -22.14 5.79 -3.22
CA GLU A 166 -22.36 4.39 -2.90
C GLU A 166 -23.10 3.65 -4.02
N SER A 167 -22.98 2.33 -4.03
CA SER A 167 -23.73 1.48 -4.95
C SER A 167 -25.24 1.64 -4.76
N ARG A 168 -26.04 1.47 -5.81
CA ARG A 168 -27.51 1.53 -5.78
C ARG A 168 -28.14 0.37 -5.04
N ASP A 169 -27.56 -0.82 -5.15
CA ASP A 169 -27.96 -1.92 -4.27
C ASP A 169 -27.44 -1.60 -2.85
N ARG A 170 -28.35 -1.14 -1.99
CA ARG A 170 -28.09 -0.91 -0.55
C ARG A 170 -28.45 -2.09 0.34
N VAL A 171 -29.05 -3.14 -0.22
CA VAL A 171 -29.36 -4.36 0.52
C VAL A 171 -28.10 -5.22 0.59
N ASN A 172 -27.52 -5.56 -0.56
CA ASN A 172 -26.28 -6.34 -0.63
C ASN A 172 -25.02 -5.46 -0.62
N LYS A 173 -25.17 -4.14 -0.85
CA LYS A 173 -24.07 -3.17 -0.86
C LYS A 173 -23.00 -3.53 -1.90
N ARG A 174 -23.44 -3.77 -3.13
CA ARG A 174 -22.60 -4.19 -4.26
C ARG A 174 -22.87 -3.32 -5.47
N TRP A 175 -21.81 -2.98 -6.21
CA TRP A 175 -21.92 -2.35 -7.52
C TRP A 175 -22.43 -3.34 -8.57
N ASN A 176 -23.19 -2.87 -9.55
CA ASN A 176 -23.60 -3.65 -10.71
C ASN A 176 -22.45 -3.67 -11.73
N ASN A 177 -21.99 -4.87 -12.10
CA ASN A 177 -20.90 -5.07 -13.06
C ASN A 177 -21.39 -5.39 -14.49
N ALA A 178 -22.69 -5.26 -14.76
CA ALA A 178 -23.24 -5.45 -16.10
C ALA A 178 -22.96 -4.23 -17.00
N PRO A 179 -22.54 -4.42 -18.26
CA PRO A 179 -22.18 -3.32 -19.15
C PRO A 179 -23.38 -2.54 -19.71
N THR A 180 -24.58 -3.09 -19.62
CA THR A 180 -25.82 -2.51 -20.15
C THR A 180 -26.85 -2.35 -19.04
N ASN A 181 -27.72 -1.34 -19.14
CA ASN A 181 -28.78 -1.07 -18.18
C ASN A 181 -28.27 -0.98 -16.73
N ASN A 182 -27.10 -0.36 -16.54
CA ASN A 182 -26.41 -0.35 -15.27
C ASN A 182 -26.95 0.79 -14.36
N PRO A 183 -27.67 0.48 -13.26
CA PRO A 183 -28.26 1.49 -12.39
C PRO A 183 -27.22 2.33 -11.65
N ASP A 184 -26.04 1.79 -11.36
CA ASP A 184 -24.95 2.51 -10.69
C ASP A 184 -24.34 3.57 -11.60
N ILE A 185 -24.08 3.21 -12.87
CA ILE A 185 -23.59 4.18 -13.86
C ILE A 185 -24.61 5.30 -14.07
N ASN A 186 -25.90 4.97 -14.19
CA ASN A 186 -26.96 5.96 -14.32
C ASN A 186 -27.03 6.90 -13.11
N ALA A 187 -26.89 6.37 -11.90
CA ALA A 187 -26.89 7.17 -10.67
C ALA A 187 -25.68 8.10 -10.59
N ILE A 188 -24.49 7.62 -10.90
CA ILE A 188 -23.26 8.45 -10.92
C ILE A 188 -23.37 9.55 -11.96
N ASN A 189 -23.86 9.25 -13.16
CA ASN A 189 -24.07 10.24 -14.21
C ASN A 189 -25.06 11.32 -13.75
N ALA A 190 -26.14 10.94 -13.08
CA ALA A 190 -27.13 11.87 -12.55
C ALA A 190 -26.57 12.74 -11.41
N ILE A 191 -25.72 12.18 -10.54
CA ILE A 191 -25.01 12.92 -9.48
C ILE A 191 -24.07 13.96 -10.09
N LEU A 192 -23.21 13.55 -11.03
CA LEU A 192 -22.27 14.46 -11.69
C LEU A 192 -23.01 15.56 -12.48
N ALA A 193 -24.11 15.21 -13.16
CA ALA A 193 -24.95 16.19 -13.84
C ALA A 193 -25.58 17.21 -12.86
N ASN A 194 -26.08 16.76 -11.70
CA ASN A 194 -26.62 17.64 -10.66
C ASN A 194 -25.55 18.61 -10.13
N LEU A 195 -24.37 18.10 -9.79
CA LEU A 195 -23.25 18.91 -9.30
C LEU A 195 -22.77 19.93 -10.34
N LYS A 196 -22.76 19.55 -11.63
CA LYS A 196 -22.44 20.46 -12.74
C LYS A 196 -23.52 21.53 -12.92
N GLN A 197 -24.80 21.16 -12.91
CA GLN A 197 -25.92 22.09 -13.07
C GLN A 197 -25.95 23.14 -11.95
N ARG A 198 -25.57 22.76 -10.72
CA ARG A 198 -25.44 23.65 -9.57
C ARG A 198 -24.14 24.44 -9.54
N ASN A 199 -23.31 24.32 -10.59
CA ASN A 199 -22.00 24.96 -10.69
C ASN A 199 -21.02 24.60 -9.54
N ILE A 200 -21.19 23.43 -8.93
CA ILE A 200 -20.31 22.93 -7.86
C ILE A 200 -19.10 22.22 -8.49
N VAL A 201 -19.34 21.37 -9.49
CA VAL A 201 -18.30 20.72 -10.30
C VAL A 201 -18.52 21.06 -11.77
N PRO A 202 -18.24 22.31 -12.19
CA PRO A 202 -18.56 22.76 -13.55
C PRO A 202 -17.73 22.05 -14.64
N ASN A 203 -16.52 21.61 -14.32
CA ASN A 203 -15.60 20.94 -15.23
C ASN A 203 -15.56 19.42 -14.97
N LEU A 204 -16.19 18.65 -15.84
CA LEU A 204 -16.17 17.19 -15.83
C LEU A 204 -15.34 16.59 -16.97
N ALA A 205 -14.44 17.36 -17.59
CA ALA A 205 -13.63 16.88 -18.71
C ALA A 205 -12.60 15.81 -18.29
N ASN A 206 -12.15 15.87 -17.03
CA ASN A 206 -11.10 15.02 -16.49
C ASN A 206 -11.63 14.17 -15.33
N LEU A 207 -12.32 13.07 -15.65
CA LEU A 207 -12.81 12.11 -14.67
C LEU A 207 -11.83 10.94 -14.49
N PHE A 208 -11.68 10.50 -13.25
CA PHE A 208 -10.81 9.40 -12.85
C PHE A 208 -11.55 8.48 -11.88
N GLY A 209 -11.28 7.18 -11.97
CA GLY A 209 -11.87 6.18 -11.06
C GLY A 209 -10.82 5.54 -10.15
N VAL A 210 -11.18 5.31 -8.89
CA VAL A 210 -10.39 4.46 -7.98
C VAL A 210 -11.32 3.43 -7.37
N GLY A 211 -11.03 2.15 -7.56
CA GLY A 211 -11.82 1.07 -6.99
C GLY A 211 -11.06 0.28 -5.95
N MET A 212 -11.78 -0.22 -4.94
CA MET A 212 -11.30 -1.23 -3.99
C MET A 212 -12.13 -2.50 -4.16
N SER A 213 -11.47 -3.67 -4.27
CA SER A 213 -12.15 -4.98 -4.35
C SER A 213 -13.25 -4.99 -5.43
N GLN A 214 -14.47 -5.38 -5.10
CA GLN A 214 -15.61 -5.37 -6.01
C GLN A 214 -15.84 -4.00 -6.70
N GLY A 215 -15.51 -2.89 -6.02
CA GLY A 215 -15.49 -1.55 -6.58
C GLY A 215 -14.43 -1.34 -7.67
N SER A 216 -13.33 -2.11 -7.69
CA SER A 216 -12.38 -2.15 -8.83
C SER A 216 -12.99 -2.82 -10.06
N GLY A 217 -13.82 -3.85 -9.87
CA GLY A 217 -14.63 -4.42 -10.94
C GLY A 217 -15.49 -3.35 -11.61
N PHE A 218 -16.26 -2.63 -10.79
CA PHE A 218 -17.08 -1.53 -11.27
C PHE A 218 -16.26 -0.37 -11.85
N CYS A 219 -15.15 0.00 -11.20
CA CYS A 219 -14.24 1.04 -11.68
C CYS A 219 -13.73 0.73 -13.09
N SER A 220 -13.33 -0.52 -13.35
CA SER A 220 -12.88 -0.93 -14.69
C SER A 220 -13.98 -0.73 -15.74
N LEU A 221 -15.23 -1.01 -15.38
CA LEU A 221 -16.38 -0.88 -16.26
C LEU A 221 -16.75 0.57 -16.54
N ILE A 222 -17.03 1.36 -15.50
CA ILE A 222 -17.51 2.74 -15.66
C ILE A 222 -16.45 3.61 -16.34
N THR A 223 -15.17 3.41 -16.02
CA THR A 223 -14.10 4.18 -16.67
C THR A 223 -14.09 3.95 -18.18
N ALA A 224 -14.21 2.69 -18.62
CA ALA A 224 -14.26 2.34 -20.03
C ALA A 224 -15.53 2.85 -20.74
N LEU A 225 -16.71 2.64 -20.13
CA LEU A 225 -17.99 3.01 -20.75
C LEU A 225 -18.22 4.52 -20.83
N ASN A 226 -17.76 5.27 -19.81
CA ASN A 226 -17.94 6.71 -19.76
C ASN A 226 -16.72 7.51 -20.24
N GLY A 227 -15.68 6.85 -20.76
CA GLY A 227 -14.50 7.51 -21.33
C GLY A 227 -13.70 8.33 -20.31
N TYR A 228 -13.51 7.81 -19.10
CA TYR A 228 -12.68 8.47 -18.07
C TYR A 228 -11.22 8.55 -18.53
N LYS A 229 -10.45 9.49 -17.96
CA LYS A 229 -9.03 9.71 -18.31
C LYS A 229 -8.10 8.61 -17.81
N ALA A 230 -8.45 7.95 -16.70
CA ALA A 230 -7.77 6.77 -16.19
C ALA A 230 -8.56 6.13 -15.03
N GLY A 231 -8.24 4.87 -14.73
CA GLY A 231 -8.69 4.16 -13.52
C GLY A 231 -7.53 3.56 -12.73
N ALA A 232 -7.70 3.40 -11.41
CA ALA A 232 -6.80 2.65 -10.56
C ALA A 232 -7.57 1.56 -9.80
N LEU A 233 -7.09 0.32 -9.90
CA LEU A 233 -7.77 -0.87 -9.40
C LEU A 233 -6.96 -1.45 -8.25
N TYR A 234 -7.55 -1.52 -7.06
CA TYR A 234 -6.92 -2.11 -5.89
C TYR A 234 -7.41 -3.54 -5.66
N CYS A 235 -6.48 -4.43 -5.32
CA CYS A 235 -6.64 -5.83 -4.90
C CYS A 235 -7.11 -6.83 -5.97
N VAL A 236 -8.01 -6.46 -6.88
CA VAL A 236 -8.65 -7.42 -7.82
C VAL A 236 -8.39 -7.07 -9.29
N PRO A 237 -8.51 -8.03 -10.22
CA PRO A 237 -8.17 -7.86 -11.64
C PRO A 237 -9.03 -6.88 -12.45
N GLY A 238 -10.22 -6.50 -11.97
CA GLY A 238 -11.23 -5.83 -12.78
C GLY A 238 -11.98 -6.81 -13.71
N ILE A 239 -12.82 -6.30 -14.61
CA ILE A 239 -13.63 -7.14 -15.50
C ILE A 239 -12.84 -7.47 -16.77
N SER A 240 -12.40 -8.72 -16.92
CA SER A 240 -11.48 -9.11 -18.01
C SER A 240 -12.00 -8.77 -19.41
N ALA A 241 -13.30 -8.95 -19.66
CA ALA A 241 -13.94 -8.64 -20.95
C ALA A 241 -13.93 -7.14 -21.29
N VAL A 242 -13.85 -6.26 -20.29
CA VAL A 242 -13.77 -4.81 -20.51
C VAL A 242 -12.42 -4.44 -21.12
N PHE A 243 -11.33 -5.08 -20.70
CA PHE A 243 -9.98 -4.74 -21.17
C PHE A 243 -9.69 -5.22 -22.60
N ASP A 244 -10.50 -6.15 -23.13
CA ASP A 244 -10.42 -6.53 -24.54
C ASP A 244 -10.78 -5.37 -25.48
N GLN A 245 -11.57 -4.40 -24.99
CA GLN A 245 -12.12 -3.31 -25.81
C GLN A 245 -11.72 -1.91 -25.31
N SER A 246 -11.58 -1.73 -23.98
CA SER A 246 -11.27 -0.44 -23.35
C SER A 246 -10.06 0.23 -23.98
N THR A 247 -10.10 1.55 -24.09
CA THR A 247 -8.97 2.41 -24.49
C THR A 247 -8.43 3.24 -23.33
N VAL A 248 -9.01 3.07 -22.14
CA VAL A 248 -8.72 3.87 -20.96
C VAL A 248 -7.48 3.35 -20.26
N PRO A 249 -6.51 4.22 -19.89
CA PRO A 249 -5.36 3.81 -19.10
C PRO A 249 -5.74 3.28 -17.71
N ILE A 250 -5.14 2.16 -17.30
CA ILE A 250 -5.40 1.53 -16.00
C ILE A 250 -4.11 1.26 -15.22
N LEU A 251 -4.13 1.60 -13.93
CA LEU A 251 -3.13 1.18 -12.94
C LEU A 251 -3.71 0.03 -12.11
N TRP A 252 -2.98 -1.08 -12.01
CA TRP A 252 -3.28 -2.14 -11.05
C TRP A 252 -2.39 -2.01 -9.82
N ASN A 253 -3.02 -1.96 -8.65
CA ASN A 253 -2.40 -1.92 -7.32
C ASN A 253 -2.80 -3.20 -6.57
N ILE A 254 -2.10 -4.30 -6.82
CA ILE A 254 -2.44 -5.64 -6.30
C ILE A 254 -1.68 -5.92 -5.02
N ALA A 255 -2.30 -6.57 -4.04
CA ALA A 255 -1.64 -6.95 -2.80
C ALA A 255 -1.10 -8.38 -2.91
N ARG A 256 0.19 -8.61 -2.60
CA ARG A 256 0.87 -9.89 -2.91
C ARG A 256 0.20 -11.10 -2.26
N ASN A 257 -0.24 -10.96 -1.02
CA ASN A 257 -0.79 -12.05 -0.22
C ASN A 257 -2.32 -12.14 -0.31
N ASP A 258 -2.95 -11.31 -1.14
CA ASP A 258 -4.39 -11.37 -1.40
C ASP A 258 -4.76 -12.59 -2.26
N VAL A 259 -4.66 -13.76 -1.64
CA VAL A 259 -4.90 -15.08 -2.25
C VAL A 259 -5.92 -15.89 -1.46
N THR A 260 -6.42 -15.35 -0.34
CA THR A 260 -7.30 -16.06 0.60
C THR A 260 -8.62 -16.48 -0.04
N GLU A 261 -9.26 -15.55 -0.74
CA GLU A 261 -10.54 -15.79 -1.40
C GLU A 261 -10.37 -16.28 -2.84
N GLU A 262 -9.31 -15.83 -3.51
CA GLU A 262 -9.08 -16.10 -4.93
C GLU A 262 -7.56 -16.10 -5.22
N PRO A 263 -6.92 -17.28 -5.26
CA PRO A 263 -5.47 -17.38 -5.43
C PRO A 263 -4.94 -16.84 -6.76
N THR A 264 -5.80 -16.67 -7.76
CA THR A 264 -5.42 -16.22 -9.11
C THR A 264 -5.39 -14.70 -9.28
N ARG A 265 -5.82 -13.91 -8.27
CA ARG A 265 -5.93 -12.43 -8.34
C ARG A 265 -4.72 -11.77 -8.97
N LEU A 266 -3.50 -12.12 -8.55
CA LEU A 266 -2.27 -11.56 -9.09
C LEU A 266 -2.06 -11.94 -10.57
N ALA A 267 -2.23 -13.22 -10.91
CA ALA A 267 -2.05 -13.72 -12.26
C ALA A 267 -3.08 -13.13 -13.23
N ASP A 268 -4.35 -13.07 -12.83
CA ASP A 268 -5.44 -12.53 -13.63
C ASP A 268 -5.31 -11.03 -13.82
N SER A 269 -4.87 -10.31 -12.78
CA SER A 269 -4.60 -8.87 -12.87
C SER A 269 -3.47 -8.60 -13.86
N TYR A 270 -2.40 -9.41 -13.81
CA TYR A 270 -1.30 -9.30 -14.75
C TYR A 270 -1.70 -9.69 -16.18
N ALA A 271 -2.60 -10.67 -16.35
CA ALA A 271 -3.16 -11.02 -17.65
C ALA A 271 -3.95 -9.85 -18.24
N ASN A 272 -4.80 -9.19 -17.45
CA ASN A 272 -5.56 -8.01 -17.89
C ASN A 272 -4.66 -6.80 -18.20
N TYR A 273 -3.61 -6.58 -17.39
CA TYR A 273 -2.56 -5.62 -17.70
C TYR A 273 -1.93 -5.87 -19.08
N LYS A 274 -1.59 -7.13 -19.38
CA LYS A 274 -1.02 -7.52 -20.69
C LYS A 274 -1.97 -7.26 -21.86
N LYS A 275 -3.29 -7.37 -21.67
CA LYS A 275 -4.28 -7.03 -22.71
C LYS A 275 -4.18 -5.56 -23.15
N LEU A 276 -4.02 -4.64 -22.19
CA LEU A 276 -3.92 -3.20 -22.50
C LEU A 276 -2.58 -2.85 -23.14
N ILE A 277 -1.45 -3.26 -22.54
CA ILE A 277 -0.13 -2.93 -23.10
C ILE A 277 0.08 -3.57 -24.48
N GLY A 278 -0.45 -4.78 -24.72
CA GLY A 278 -0.37 -5.46 -26.02
C GLY A 278 -1.12 -4.71 -27.13
N ARG A 279 -2.07 -3.84 -26.76
CA ARG A 279 -2.81 -2.96 -27.66
C ARG A 279 -2.25 -1.52 -27.69
N GLY A 280 -1.09 -1.27 -27.06
CA GLY A 280 -0.49 0.05 -26.97
C GLY A 280 -1.21 1.03 -26.04
N ILE A 281 -2.12 0.54 -25.18
CA ILE A 281 -2.83 1.36 -24.20
C ILE A 281 -1.98 1.44 -22.94
N ARG A 282 -1.76 2.67 -22.44
CA ARG A 282 -0.95 2.88 -21.23
C ARG A 282 -1.55 2.12 -20.05
N ALA A 283 -0.73 1.29 -19.43
CA ALA A 283 -1.06 0.65 -18.18
C ALA A 283 0.17 0.56 -17.28
N GLU A 284 -0.07 0.53 -15.97
CA GLU A 284 0.98 0.30 -14.97
C GLU A 284 0.53 -0.82 -14.03
N PHE A 285 1.49 -1.61 -13.53
CA PHE A 285 1.21 -2.75 -12.66
C PHE A 285 2.11 -2.68 -11.43
N TYR A 286 1.50 -2.69 -10.26
CA TYR A 286 2.17 -2.72 -8.98
C TYR A 286 1.69 -3.86 -8.12
N VAL A 287 2.66 -4.51 -7.46
CA VAL A 287 2.42 -5.45 -6.38
C VAL A 287 2.87 -4.81 -5.07
N ASN A 288 1.93 -4.57 -4.17
CA ASN A 288 2.22 -4.22 -2.79
C ASN A 288 2.79 -5.44 -2.07
N GLU A 289 3.96 -5.23 -1.51
CA GLU A 289 4.72 -6.25 -0.79
C GLU A 289 4.36 -6.21 0.70
N PRO A 290 4.39 -7.36 1.40
CA PRO A 290 4.35 -7.37 2.85
C PRO A 290 5.46 -6.46 3.40
N ALA A 291 5.17 -5.83 4.53
CA ALA A 291 6.09 -4.96 5.23
C ALA A 291 6.13 -5.33 6.71
N PRO A 292 7.28 -5.13 7.38
CA PRO A 292 7.38 -5.36 8.80
C PRO A 292 6.49 -4.36 9.56
N ILE A 293 5.94 -4.81 10.67
CA ILE A 293 5.16 -3.98 11.59
C ILE A 293 6.15 -3.29 12.51
N TYR A 294 6.36 -1.98 12.30
CA TYR A 294 7.14 -1.16 13.22
C TYR A 294 6.25 -0.65 14.37
N PRO A 295 6.84 -0.33 15.54
CA PRO A 295 6.08 -0.02 16.76
C PRO A 295 5.05 1.10 16.61
N GLU A 296 5.35 2.13 15.82
CA GLU A 296 4.52 3.31 15.64
C GLU A 296 3.50 3.19 14.50
N ARG A 297 3.38 2.02 13.87
CA ARG A 297 2.46 1.79 12.74
C ARG A 297 1.01 2.18 13.05
N PHE A 298 0.56 1.98 14.29
CA PHE A 298 -0.82 2.22 14.67
C PHE A 298 -1.10 3.67 15.04
N THR A 299 -0.09 4.54 15.11
CA THR A 299 -0.26 6.00 15.33
C THR A 299 -1.01 6.70 14.19
N PHE A 300 -1.18 6.04 13.05
CA PHE A 300 -2.03 6.52 11.97
C PHE A 300 -3.53 6.31 12.22
N ILE A 301 -3.90 5.49 13.20
CA ILE A 301 -5.28 5.34 13.65
C ILE A 301 -5.64 6.56 14.50
N THR A 302 -6.70 7.26 14.13
CA THR A 302 -7.19 8.41 14.88
C THR A 302 -7.43 8.04 16.34
N GLY A 303 -6.82 8.79 17.26
CA GLY A 303 -6.93 8.57 18.71
C GLY A 303 -5.94 7.54 19.29
N VAL A 304 -5.07 6.93 18.47
CA VAL A 304 -4.00 6.05 18.96
C VAL A 304 -2.70 6.86 19.12
N ASP A 305 -2.24 7.00 20.36
CA ASP A 305 -0.95 7.62 20.65
C ASP A 305 0.22 6.62 20.50
N VAL A 306 1.45 7.14 20.62
CA VAL A 306 2.69 6.34 20.49
C VAL A 306 2.74 5.22 21.53
N ALA A 307 2.31 5.50 22.78
CA ALA A 307 2.32 4.50 23.85
C ALA A 307 1.40 3.32 23.52
N THR A 308 0.18 3.61 23.06
CA THR A 308 -0.81 2.61 22.65
C THR A 308 -0.32 1.84 21.42
N SER A 309 0.26 2.52 20.42
CA SER A 309 0.83 1.85 19.24
C SER A 309 1.94 0.87 19.63
N ASN A 310 2.86 1.28 20.51
CA ASN A 310 3.94 0.45 21.00
C ASN A 310 3.43 -0.74 21.82
N GLN A 311 2.33 -0.56 22.57
CA GLN A 311 1.66 -1.66 23.27
C GLN A 311 1.09 -2.69 22.28
N ILE A 312 0.38 -2.26 21.23
CA ILE A 312 -0.14 -3.15 20.18
C ILE A 312 0.99 -3.97 19.56
N TYR A 313 2.07 -3.31 19.13
CA TYR A 313 3.23 -3.99 18.57
C TYR A 313 3.85 -5.00 19.55
N THR A 314 4.02 -4.60 20.81
CA THR A 314 4.60 -5.46 21.85
C THR A 314 3.74 -6.69 22.12
N ASP A 315 2.42 -6.52 22.17
CA ASP A 315 1.46 -7.61 22.36
C ASP A 315 1.52 -8.59 21.18
N LEU A 316 1.53 -8.09 19.95
CA LEU A 316 1.70 -8.92 18.75
C LEU A 316 3.02 -9.70 18.77
N LYS A 317 4.12 -9.06 19.17
CA LYS A 317 5.46 -9.68 19.24
C LYS A 317 5.52 -10.76 20.34
N LYS A 318 5.07 -10.44 21.56
CA LYS A 318 5.03 -11.40 22.70
C LYS A 318 4.07 -12.55 22.44
N GLY A 319 2.95 -12.25 21.78
CA GLY A 319 1.97 -13.23 21.32
C GLY A 319 2.44 -14.08 20.14
N ASN A 320 3.71 -13.97 19.72
CA ASN A 320 4.32 -14.70 18.62
C ASN A 320 3.54 -14.57 17.29
N GLN A 321 2.92 -13.41 17.05
CA GLN A 321 2.25 -13.11 15.79
C GLN A 321 3.24 -12.60 14.73
N LEU A 322 4.35 -12.00 15.18
CA LEU A 322 5.41 -11.47 14.35
C LEU A 322 6.67 -12.37 14.41
N ASP A 323 7.40 -12.44 13.29
CA ASP A 323 8.67 -13.14 13.19
C ASP A 323 9.84 -12.30 13.72
N ALA A 324 11.07 -12.78 13.59
CA ALA A 324 12.26 -12.06 14.08
C ALA A 324 12.52 -10.73 13.36
N LYS A 325 11.97 -10.54 12.15
CA LYS A 325 12.08 -9.34 11.31
C LYS A 325 10.80 -8.50 11.34
N ASP A 326 9.90 -8.78 12.27
CA ASP A 326 8.63 -8.09 12.48
C ASP A 326 7.60 -8.25 11.36
N PHE A 327 7.75 -9.28 10.52
CA PHE A 327 6.71 -9.68 9.57
C PHE A 327 5.69 -10.61 10.25
N PHE A 328 4.45 -10.54 9.83
CA PHE A 328 3.42 -11.48 10.27
C PHE A 328 3.77 -12.91 9.87
N ARG A 329 3.68 -13.83 10.84
CA ARG A 329 3.94 -15.26 10.61
C ARG A 329 2.81 -15.96 9.88
N THR A 330 1.58 -15.54 10.16
CA THR A 330 0.35 -16.10 9.61
C THR A 330 -0.49 -14.98 9.04
N ASN A 331 -1.35 -15.35 8.10
CA ASN A 331 -2.30 -14.41 7.52
C ASN A 331 -3.29 -13.92 8.58
N PRO A 332 -3.30 -12.62 8.94
CA PRO A 332 -4.17 -12.09 9.99
C PRO A 332 -5.67 -12.15 9.64
N ARG A 333 -6.02 -12.37 8.36
CA ARG A 333 -7.40 -12.56 7.90
C ARG A 333 -7.88 -14.01 8.06
N GLN A 334 -6.98 -14.98 7.93
CA GLN A 334 -7.30 -16.40 8.09
C GLN A 334 -7.22 -16.85 9.55
N SER A 335 -6.40 -16.17 10.37
CA SER A 335 -6.25 -16.46 11.79
C SER A 335 -6.44 -15.19 12.62
N GLU A 336 -7.47 -15.19 13.46
CA GLU A 336 -7.74 -14.10 14.40
C GLU A 336 -6.96 -14.23 15.72
N ALA A 337 -5.96 -15.13 15.80
CA ALA A 337 -5.16 -15.35 17.01
C ALA A 337 -4.53 -14.05 17.54
N TRP A 338 -4.24 -13.10 16.65
CA TRP A 338 -3.74 -11.77 17.01
C TRP A 338 -4.71 -10.96 17.88
N LYS A 339 -6.03 -11.21 17.81
CA LYS A 339 -7.02 -10.49 18.66
C LYS A 339 -6.87 -10.90 20.12
N ALA A 340 -6.59 -12.17 20.37
CA ALA A 340 -6.49 -12.73 21.72
C ALA A 340 -5.22 -12.30 22.47
N VAL A 341 -4.19 -11.82 21.76
CA VAL A 341 -2.93 -11.37 22.39
C VAL A 341 -2.95 -9.89 22.78
N LEU A 342 -3.90 -9.10 22.26
CA LEU A 342 -4.06 -7.71 22.62
C LEU A 342 -4.47 -7.58 24.08
N SER A 343 -3.88 -6.64 24.80
CA SER A 343 -4.05 -6.49 26.25
C SER A 343 -4.62 -5.13 26.65
N GLY A 344 -4.89 -4.97 27.95
CA GLY A 344 -5.32 -3.70 28.54
C GLY A 344 -6.63 -3.15 27.96
N SER A 345 -6.69 -1.84 27.77
CA SER A 345 -7.86 -1.14 27.20
C SER A 345 -8.13 -1.47 25.73
N ILE A 346 -7.19 -2.12 25.05
CA ILE A 346 -7.27 -2.45 23.62
C ILE A 346 -8.14 -3.69 23.41
N ALA A 347 -7.98 -4.72 24.24
CA ALA A 347 -8.63 -6.02 24.10
C ALA A 347 -10.16 -5.97 24.06
N GLY A 348 -10.78 -5.00 24.74
CA GLY A 348 -12.23 -4.79 24.77
C GLY A 348 -12.76 -3.77 23.77
N ASN A 349 -11.88 -3.01 23.10
CA ASN A 349 -12.30 -1.90 22.23
C ASN A 349 -12.52 -2.39 20.79
N LYS A 350 -13.74 -2.83 20.50
CA LYS A 350 -14.13 -3.37 19.18
C LYS A 350 -13.85 -2.41 18.02
N ALA A 351 -14.06 -1.10 18.22
CA ALA A 351 -13.81 -0.10 17.17
C ALA A 351 -12.31 -0.01 16.86
N LEU A 352 -11.48 0.11 17.89
CA LEU A 352 -10.02 0.13 17.73
C LEU A 352 -9.51 -1.18 17.11
N ILE A 353 -10.01 -2.33 17.54
CA ILE A 353 -9.65 -3.64 16.97
C ILE A 353 -9.92 -3.69 15.46
N SER A 354 -11.04 -3.14 14.99
CA SER A 354 -11.34 -3.06 13.55
C SER A 354 -10.32 -2.22 12.79
N HIS A 355 -9.83 -1.12 13.38
CA HIS A 355 -8.80 -0.30 12.74
C HIS A 355 -7.40 -0.93 12.80
N ILE A 356 -7.10 -1.67 13.88
CA ILE A 356 -5.88 -2.49 13.98
C ILE A 356 -5.90 -3.54 12.87
N GLU A 357 -7.01 -4.28 12.72
CA GLU A 357 -7.19 -5.32 11.69
C GLU A 357 -6.85 -4.78 10.29
N ASP A 358 -7.37 -3.60 9.95
CA ASP A 358 -7.08 -2.93 8.68
C ASP A 358 -5.57 -2.70 8.48
N GLN A 359 -4.88 -2.19 9.51
CA GLN A 359 -3.44 -1.97 9.46
C GLN A 359 -2.64 -3.27 9.34
N LEU A 360 -3.15 -4.37 9.92
CA LEU A 360 -2.53 -5.70 9.80
C LEU A 360 -2.70 -6.24 8.38
N TYR A 361 -3.89 -6.11 7.78
CA TYR A 361 -4.15 -6.52 6.41
C TYR A 361 -3.25 -5.76 5.43
N VAL A 362 -3.11 -4.45 5.61
CA VAL A 362 -2.18 -3.64 4.80
C VAL A 362 -0.73 -4.09 5.00
N GLY A 363 -0.32 -4.36 6.25
CA GLY A 363 1.05 -4.79 6.57
C GLY A 363 1.39 -6.16 5.98
N TYR A 364 0.44 -7.10 6.00
CA TYR A 364 0.56 -8.41 5.39
C TYR A 364 0.41 -8.39 3.86
N ALA A 365 0.05 -7.25 3.26
CA ALA A 365 -0.36 -7.13 1.86
C ALA A 365 -1.50 -8.09 1.49
N GLU A 366 -2.53 -8.11 2.33
CA GLU A 366 -3.79 -8.84 2.16
C GLU A 366 -4.84 -7.97 1.45
N HIS A 367 -6.06 -8.49 1.30
CA HIS A 367 -7.22 -7.83 0.71
C HIS A 367 -7.70 -6.57 1.47
N LYS A 368 -6.98 -5.46 1.32
CA LYS A 368 -7.33 -4.14 1.87
C LYS A 368 -6.84 -3.03 0.96
N PHE A 369 -7.56 -1.91 0.91
CA PHE A 369 -7.04 -0.68 0.31
C PHE A 369 -5.84 -0.17 1.13
N TYR A 370 -4.86 0.44 0.47
CA TYR A 370 -3.62 0.86 1.11
C TYR A 370 -3.09 2.14 0.48
N ARG A 371 -2.50 3.01 1.30
CA ARG A 371 -1.93 4.27 0.84
C ARG A 371 -0.52 4.17 0.27
N ASP A 372 0.10 2.98 0.31
CA ASP A 372 1.48 2.71 -0.16
C ASP A 372 1.69 2.89 -1.67
N ALA A 373 0.62 3.20 -2.41
CA ALA A 373 0.65 3.55 -3.83
C ALA A 373 -0.02 4.90 -4.12
N ASN A 374 -0.24 5.76 -3.12
CA ASN A 374 -0.93 7.03 -3.31
C ASN A 374 -0.21 7.93 -4.31
N ALA A 375 1.11 8.12 -4.13
CA ALA A 375 1.88 8.99 -5.02
C ALA A 375 1.88 8.46 -6.45
N ARG A 376 1.94 7.14 -6.61
CA ARG A 376 1.87 6.49 -7.92
C ARG A 376 0.52 6.58 -8.59
N THR A 377 -0.57 6.36 -7.85
CA THR A 377 -1.92 6.52 -8.37
C THR A 377 -2.15 7.95 -8.87
N ILE A 378 -1.74 8.94 -8.06
CA ILE A 378 -1.82 10.34 -8.47
C ILE A 378 -0.89 10.64 -9.66
N SER A 379 0.35 10.13 -9.66
CA SER A 379 1.26 10.28 -10.78
C SER A 379 0.70 9.64 -12.07
N PHE A 380 0.01 8.51 -11.97
CA PHE A 380 -0.60 7.83 -13.11
C PHE A 380 -1.75 8.65 -13.70
N PHE A 381 -2.55 9.28 -12.86
CA PHE A 381 -3.62 10.18 -13.28
C PHE A 381 -3.08 11.48 -13.88
N ASN A 382 -2.01 12.04 -13.32
CA ASN A 382 -1.36 13.23 -13.86
C ASN A 382 -0.87 13.02 -15.31
N LYS A 383 -0.43 11.80 -15.67
CA LYS A 383 -0.02 11.44 -17.03
C LYS A 383 -1.19 11.36 -18.03
N SER A 384 -2.46 11.49 -17.58
CA SER A 384 -3.64 11.53 -18.45
C SER A 384 -4.22 12.94 -18.64
N LEU A 385 -3.62 13.96 -18.00
CA LEU A 385 -4.10 15.34 -18.05
C LEU A 385 -3.59 16.09 -19.27
#